data_AF-X0I8K3-F1
#
_entry.id   AF-X0I8K3-F1
#
_cell.length_a   1.000
_cell.length_b   1.000
_cell.length_c   1.000
_cell.angle_alpha   90.00
_cell.angle_beta   90.00
_cell.angle_gamma   90.00
#
_symmetry.space_group_name_H-M   'P 1'
#
loop_
_entity.id
_entity.type
_entity.pdbx_description
1 polymer ?
#
loop_
_entity_poly.entity_id
_entity_poly.type
_entity_poly.pdbx_seq_one_letter_code
_entity_poly.pdbx_strand_id
1 'polypeptide(L)'
;MASRLVWSGPPDQTRPDHSDHCMGDHPLSGIKKWCRSDPETEPWNPDREDGLANDNAFEDRLRRWNSRFEALSQRLLSSPSDDEIAHIQTLQLHYQSLQMYINAYDNKGLQPSHPYKAFIEAAEKVAAPLIAIDQPTFSLDGCLVSGLSFVAISTEGGDEKVQALDLLRKLNHREGIFDSNDIVEMHELVAMDMDWGSGSDSDSDTDIEEPDPPLRAPKGIPQMIEVLARKTGKTSTRLEGLYP
;
A
#
# COMPACT_ATOMS: atom_id res chain seq x y z
N MET A 1 55.71 44.22 31.44
CA MET A 1 54.57 44.97 30.87
C MET A 1 53.60 43.92 30.33
N ALA A 2 52.64 43.41 31.11
CA ALA A 2 51.37 44.04 31.53
C ALA A 2 50.48 44.34 30.30
N SER A 3 49.24 43.88 30.11
CA SER A 3 48.23 43.18 30.93
C SER A 3 47.26 42.46 29.95
N ARG A 4 46.78 41.22 30.16
CA ARG A 4 45.65 40.76 31.01
C ARG A 4 44.32 41.50 30.83
N LEU A 5 43.32 40.74 30.38
CA LEU A 5 41.91 40.60 30.79
C LEU A 5 41.38 39.46 29.89
N VAL A 6 41.16 38.19 30.28
CA VAL A 6 40.55 37.55 31.46
C VAL A 6 39.27 38.23 31.90
N TRP A 7 38.15 37.65 31.47
CA TRP A 7 36.95 37.60 32.30
C TRP A 7 36.59 36.13 32.53
N SER A 8 36.39 35.81 33.80
CA SER A 8 36.16 34.47 34.34
C SER A 8 34.90 34.50 35.19
N GLY A 9 33.93 33.69 34.79
CA GLY A 9 33.06 32.87 35.67
C GLY A 9 31.79 33.50 36.26
N PRO A 10 31.00 32.72 37.04
CA PRO A 10 31.10 31.27 37.29
C PRO A 10 29.68 30.58 37.30
N PRO A 11 29.40 29.44 37.99
CA PRO A 11 29.00 28.21 37.32
C PRO A 11 27.66 27.59 37.80
N ASP A 12 27.19 26.60 37.04
CA ASP A 12 26.54 25.34 37.45
C ASP A 12 25.47 25.36 38.58
N GLN A 13 24.22 25.01 38.23
CA GLN A 13 23.43 24.09 39.06
C GLN A 13 22.21 23.50 38.33
N THR A 14 22.29 22.19 38.10
CA THR A 14 21.24 21.17 38.35
C THR A 14 19.93 21.19 37.55
N ARG A 15 19.83 20.13 36.72
CA ARG A 15 18.77 19.11 36.63
C ARG A 15 17.80 19.14 35.43
N PRO A 16 17.38 17.92 35.00
CA PRO A 16 16.63 17.67 33.78
C PRO A 16 15.12 17.75 34.04
N ASP A 17 14.37 18.26 33.07
CA ASP A 17 12.94 17.94 32.92
C ASP A 17 12.84 17.15 31.60
N HIS A 18 12.68 15.83 31.62
CA HIS A 18 11.42 15.13 31.88
C HIS A 18 10.23 15.72 31.13
N SER A 19 10.08 15.27 29.88
CA SER A 19 8.76 14.95 29.34
C SER A 19 8.82 13.61 28.58
N ASP A 20 9.29 12.59 29.30
CA ASP A 20 8.83 11.22 29.08
C ASP A 20 7.53 11.08 29.90
N HIS A 21 6.42 10.84 29.20
CA HIS A 21 5.01 10.62 29.61
C HIS A 21 4.14 11.67 28.89
N CYS A 22 3.39 11.34 27.84
CA CYS A 22 2.37 10.30 27.79
C CYS A 22 2.17 9.78 26.36
N MET A 23 2.57 8.54 26.10
CA MET A 23 1.90 7.63 25.16
C MET A 23 2.21 6.25 25.72
N GLY A 24 1.22 5.65 26.39
CA GLY A 24 1.36 4.33 27.00
C GLY A 24 1.88 3.31 26.00
N ASP A 25 2.61 2.32 26.52
CA ASP A 25 3.27 1.25 25.77
C ASP A 25 2.38 0.67 24.66
N HIS A 26 2.60 1.16 23.44
CA HIS A 26 1.95 0.64 22.25
C HIS A 26 2.49 -0.78 22.00
N PRO A 27 1.66 -1.77 21.63
CA PRO A 27 2.09 -3.15 21.37
C PRO A 27 3.07 -3.31 20.18
N LEU A 28 3.52 -2.20 19.58
CA LEU A 28 4.52 -2.13 18.51
C LEU A 28 5.85 -1.50 18.98
N SER A 29 5.98 -1.10 20.25
CA SER A 29 7.24 -0.54 20.80
C SER A 29 8.39 -1.56 20.73
N GLY A 30 8.06 -2.85 20.84
CA GLY A 30 9.00 -3.96 20.65
C GLY A 30 9.54 -4.09 19.22
N ILE A 31 8.77 -3.69 18.20
CA ILE A 31 9.20 -3.75 16.79
C ILE A 31 10.11 -2.56 16.44
N LYS A 32 9.83 -1.37 16.99
CA LYS A 32 10.74 -0.20 16.83
C LYS A 32 12.14 -0.45 17.40
N LYS A 33 12.29 -1.35 18.38
CA LYS A 33 13.60 -1.68 18.97
C LYS A 33 14.48 -2.55 18.06
N TRP A 34 13.88 -3.28 17.12
CA TRP A 34 14.61 -4.05 16.10
C TRP A 34 15.00 -3.20 14.87
N CYS A 35 14.31 -2.08 14.66
CA CYS A 35 14.59 -1.11 13.59
C CYS A 35 15.12 0.22 14.15
N ARG A 36 16.19 0.19 14.97
CA ARG A 36 17.09 1.36 15.01
C ARG A 36 17.96 1.32 13.76
N SER A 37 17.32 1.50 12.61
CA SER A 37 18.02 1.87 11.39
C SER A 37 18.46 3.31 11.59
N ASP A 38 19.70 3.62 11.25
CA ASP A 38 20.11 5.01 11.11
C ASP A 38 19.17 5.64 10.06
N PRO A 39 18.44 6.73 10.36
CA PRO A 39 17.57 7.36 9.38
C PRO A 39 18.32 7.67 8.07
N GLU A 40 19.63 7.92 8.12
CA GLU A 40 20.48 8.13 6.93
C GLU A 40 20.67 6.88 6.05
N THR A 41 20.28 5.70 6.54
CA THR A 41 20.43 4.40 5.84
C THR A 41 19.10 3.71 5.53
N GLU A 42 17.99 4.30 5.97
CA GLU A 42 16.66 3.72 5.73
C GLU A 42 16.35 3.77 4.22
N PRO A 43 16.04 2.63 3.57
CA PRO A 43 15.84 2.60 2.13
C PRO A 43 14.61 3.39 1.66
N TRP A 44 13.68 3.68 2.56
CA TRP A 44 12.52 4.55 2.31
C TRP A 44 12.78 6.04 2.62
N ASN A 45 13.94 6.40 3.19
CA ASN A 45 14.30 7.80 3.39
C ASN A 45 14.83 8.39 2.06
N PRO A 46 14.17 9.38 1.46
CA PRO A 46 14.67 10.03 0.25
C PRO A 46 15.94 10.85 0.50
N ASP A 47 16.13 11.34 1.73
CA ASP A 47 17.28 12.14 2.16
C ASP A 47 18.46 11.29 2.63
N ARG A 48 18.40 9.97 2.44
CA ARG A 48 19.54 9.07 2.68
C ARG A 48 20.72 9.46 1.81
N GLU A 49 21.94 9.15 2.27
CA GLU A 49 23.15 9.42 1.49
C GLU A 49 23.04 8.82 0.07
N ASP A 50 23.28 9.66 -0.95
CA ASP A 50 23.12 9.33 -2.37
C ASP A 50 21.71 8.84 -2.79
N GLY A 51 20.67 9.01 -1.97
CA GLY A 51 19.32 8.49 -2.20
C GLY A 51 18.75 8.85 -3.57
N LEU A 52 18.66 10.15 -3.86
CA LEU A 52 18.17 10.65 -5.14
C LEU A 52 19.00 10.17 -6.34
N ALA A 53 20.33 10.09 -6.20
CA ALA A 53 21.21 9.62 -7.27
C ALA A 53 21.00 8.11 -7.54
N ASN A 54 20.84 7.32 -6.47
CA ASN A 54 20.58 5.89 -6.53
C ASN A 54 19.19 5.59 -7.13
N ASP A 55 18.17 6.35 -6.74
CA ASP A 55 16.80 6.21 -7.25
C ASP A 55 16.75 6.49 -8.76
N ASN A 56 17.33 7.62 -9.20
CA ASN A 56 17.44 7.93 -10.63
C ASN A 56 18.23 6.86 -11.40
N ALA A 57 19.33 6.36 -10.84
CA ALA A 57 20.13 5.31 -11.48
C ALA A 57 19.41 3.95 -11.53
N PHE A 58 18.51 3.68 -10.59
CA PHE A 58 17.65 2.50 -10.61
C PHE A 58 16.58 2.64 -11.70
N GLU A 59 15.85 3.77 -11.74
CA GLU A 59 14.86 4.06 -12.78
C GLU A 59 15.45 3.96 -14.19
N ASP A 60 16.65 4.52 -14.41
CA ASP A 60 17.34 4.43 -15.70
C ASP A 60 17.76 3.00 -16.08
N ARG A 61 18.11 2.17 -15.09
CA ARG A 61 18.39 0.75 -15.32
C ARG A 61 17.12 -0.02 -15.64
N LEU A 62 16.04 0.23 -14.90
CA LEU A 62 14.74 -0.39 -15.08
C LEU A 62 14.16 -0.05 -16.47
N ARG A 63 14.24 1.22 -16.88
CA ARG A 63 13.82 1.68 -18.21
C ARG A 63 14.60 0.98 -19.34
N ARG A 64 15.93 0.90 -19.22
CA ARG A 64 16.78 0.20 -20.20
C ARG A 64 16.51 -1.30 -20.24
N TRP A 65 16.26 -1.92 -19.08
CA TRP A 65 15.85 -3.31 -19.02
C TRP A 65 14.55 -3.52 -19.78
N ASN A 66 13.53 -2.67 -19.56
CA ASN A 66 12.25 -2.79 -20.24
C ASN A 66 12.37 -2.58 -21.75
N SER A 67 13.16 -1.59 -22.21
CA SER A 67 13.41 -1.41 -23.65
C SER A 67 14.04 -2.65 -24.30
N ARG A 68 14.94 -3.34 -23.59
CA ARG A 68 15.55 -4.59 -24.08
C ARG A 68 14.56 -5.75 -24.06
N PHE A 69 13.76 -5.84 -23.00
CA PHE A 69 12.71 -6.83 -22.86
C PHE A 69 11.67 -6.70 -23.98
N GLU A 70 11.14 -5.51 -24.24
CA GLU A 70 10.19 -5.25 -25.33
C GLU A 70 10.77 -5.62 -26.71
N ALA A 71 12.03 -5.24 -26.97
CA ALA A 71 12.70 -5.61 -28.23
C ALA A 71 12.90 -7.13 -28.36
N LEU A 72 13.16 -7.82 -27.26
CA LEU A 72 13.32 -9.28 -27.22
C LEU A 72 11.97 -9.97 -27.41
N SER A 73 10.92 -9.54 -26.71
CA SER A 73 9.55 -10.03 -26.86
C SER A 73 9.10 -9.90 -28.32
N GLN A 74 9.24 -8.72 -28.93
CA GLN A 74 8.87 -8.53 -30.35
C GLN A 74 9.61 -9.46 -31.32
N ARG A 75 10.86 -9.83 -31.00
CA ARG A 75 11.67 -10.73 -31.84
C ARG A 75 11.34 -12.20 -31.64
N LEU A 76 10.97 -12.61 -30.43
CA LEU A 76 10.64 -14.00 -30.09
C LEU A 76 9.23 -14.41 -30.54
N LEU A 77 8.32 -13.46 -30.72
CA LEU A 77 6.89 -13.69 -30.98
C LEU A 77 6.54 -14.10 -32.44
N SER A 78 7.45 -14.71 -33.21
CA SER A 78 7.08 -15.19 -34.56
C SER A 78 6.06 -16.35 -34.53
N SER A 79 6.07 -17.15 -33.46
CA SER A 79 5.07 -18.19 -33.15
C SER A 79 5.23 -18.68 -31.70
N PRO A 80 4.93 -17.85 -30.69
CA PRO A 80 5.11 -18.21 -29.28
C PRO A 80 4.10 -19.29 -28.84
N SER A 81 4.50 -20.09 -27.87
CA SER A 81 3.58 -20.94 -27.11
C SER A 81 2.76 -20.12 -26.11
N ASP A 82 1.62 -20.67 -25.67
CA ASP A 82 0.77 -20.01 -24.66
C ASP A 82 1.53 -19.76 -23.34
N ASP A 83 2.41 -20.68 -22.95
CA ASP A 83 3.26 -20.52 -21.77
C ASP A 83 4.22 -19.34 -21.91
N GLU A 84 4.84 -19.16 -23.08
CA GLU A 84 5.74 -18.02 -23.33
C GLU A 84 4.98 -16.70 -23.30
N ILE A 85 3.77 -16.66 -23.86
CA ILE A 85 2.89 -15.48 -23.79
C ILE A 85 2.57 -15.16 -22.33
N ALA A 86 2.19 -16.15 -21.53
CA ALA A 86 1.87 -15.97 -20.12
C ALA A 86 3.06 -15.40 -19.34
N HIS A 87 4.27 -15.95 -19.54
CA HIS A 87 5.48 -15.44 -18.88
C HIS A 87 5.79 -14.00 -19.29
N ILE A 88 5.64 -13.65 -20.58
CA ILE A 88 5.84 -12.28 -21.06
C ILE A 88 4.84 -11.32 -20.41
N GLN A 89 3.57 -11.70 -20.34
CA GLN A 89 2.52 -10.88 -19.71
C GLN A 89 2.78 -10.71 -18.21
N THR A 90 3.18 -11.77 -17.49
CA THR A 90 3.54 -11.70 -16.08
C THR A 90 4.75 -10.78 -15.84
N LEU A 91 5.78 -10.85 -16.67
CA LEU A 91 6.93 -9.95 -16.57
C LEU A 91 6.54 -8.49 -16.87
N GLN A 92 5.65 -8.28 -17.84
CA GLN A 92 5.12 -6.95 -18.14
C GLN A 92 4.32 -6.40 -16.95
N LEU A 93 3.48 -7.22 -16.31
CA LEU A 93 2.76 -6.83 -15.10
C LEU A 93 3.72 -6.41 -13.97
N HIS A 94 4.76 -7.19 -13.70
CA HIS A 94 5.78 -6.85 -12.70
C HIS A 94 6.47 -5.52 -12.99
N TYR A 95 6.85 -5.28 -14.25
CA TYR A 95 7.43 -4.01 -14.65
C TYR A 95 6.47 -2.84 -14.41
N GLN A 96 5.20 -2.98 -14.83
CA GLN A 96 4.20 -1.92 -14.63
C GLN A 96 3.90 -1.69 -13.14
N SER A 97 3.91 -2.73 -12.32
CA SER A 97 3.76 -2.63 -10.87
C SER A 97 4.89 -1.82 -10.23
N LEU A 98 6.14 -2.11 -10.59
CA LEU A 98 7.28 -1.33 -10.14
C LEU A 98 7.20 0.13 -10.61
N GLN A 99 6.85 0.36 -11.87
CA GLN A 99 6.73 1.71 -12.42
C GLN A 99 5.60 2.50 -11.72
N MET A 100 4.47 1.84 -11.45
CA MET A 100 3.35 2.40 -10.71
C MET A 100 3.78 2.84 -9.31
N TYR A 101 4.48 1.97 -8.55
CA TYR A 101 4.96 2.33 -7.22
C TYR A 101 5.96 3.49 -7.27
N ILE A 102 6.96 3.43 -8.16
CA ILE A 102 7.93 4.52 -8.35
C ILE A 102 7.20 5.85 -8.59
N ASN A 103 6.23 5.84 -9.51
CA ASN A 103 5.46 7.03 -9.83
C ASN A 103 4.68 7.53 -8.61
N ALA A 104 3.98 6.66 -7.88
CA ALA A 104 3.15 7.07 -6.75
C ALA A 104 3.95 7.72 -5.60
N TYR A 105 5.22 7.32 -5.43
CA TYR A 105 6.13 7.92 -4.44
C TYR A 105 6.95 9.10 -5.00
N ASP A 106 6.92 9.36 -6.32
CA ASP A 106 7.64 10.50 -6.90
C ASP A 106 6.91 11.82 -6.58
N ASN A 107 7.46 12.56 -5.62
CA ASN A 107 6.95 13.85 -5.15
C ASN A 107 7.20 15.01 -6.14
N LYS A 108 7.68 14.75 -7.36
CA LYS A 108 7.94 15.78 -8.39
C LYS A 108 6.67 16.40 -9.00
N GLY A 109 5.47 16.00 -8.56
CA GLY A 109 4.21 16.67 -8.89
C GLY A 109 3.73 16.53 -10.34
N LEU A 110 4.40 15.72 -11.15
CA LEU A 110 4.07 15.44 -12.56
C LEU A 110 3.47 14.04 -12.70
N GLN A 111 2.34 13.79 -12.04
CA GLN A 111 1.58 12.57 -12.31
C GLN A 111 0.86 12.71 -13.65
N PRO A 112 0.92 11.68 -14.53
CA PRO A 112 0.10 11.66 -15.74
C PRO A 112 -1.39 11.60 -15.38
N SER A 113 -2.27 12.02 -16.29
CA SER A 113 -3.72 12.02 -16.06
C SER A 113 -4.32 10.63 -15.76
N HIS A 114 -3.64 9.57 -16.18
CA HIS A 114 -4.02 8.17 -15.96
C HIS A 114 -2.79 7.39 -15.51
N PRO A 115 -2.39 7.51 -14.23
CA PRO A 115 -1.14 6.94 -13.72
C PRO A 115 -1.18 5.42 -13.60
N TYR A 116 -2.37 4.80 -13.60
CA TYR A 116 -2.54 3.37 -13.36
C TYR A 116 -2.96 2.58 -14.59
N LYS A 117 -3.41 3.26 -15.65
CA LYS A 117 -3.90 2.62 -16.88
C LYS A 117 -2.96 1.54 -17.45
N ALA A 118 -1.66 1.81 -17.54
CA ALA A 118 -0.71 0.85 -18.08
C ALA A 118 -0.60 -0.43 -17.23
N PHE A 119 -0.73 -0.30 -15.90
CA PHE A 119 -0.79 -1.43 -15.00
C PHE A 119 -2.10 -2.20 -15.17
N ILE A 120 -3.26 -1.52 -15.24
CA ILE A 120 -4.57 -2.15 -15.44
C ILE A 120 -4.59 -2.95 -16.74
N GLU A 121 -4.10 -2.39 -17.86
CA GLU A 121 -4.04 -3.09 -19.14
C GLU A 121 -3.13 -4.34 -19.10
N ALA A 122 -2.07 -4.33 -18.30
CA ALA A 122 -1.24 -5.52 -18.09
C ALA A 122 -1.94 -6.54 -17.18
N ALA A 123 -2.62 -6.06 -16.13
CA ALA A 123 -3.37 -6.87 -15.19
C ALA A 123 -4.52 -7.61 -15.89
N GLU A 124 -5.24 -6.96 -16.82
CA GLU A 124 -6.29 -7.59 -17.62
C GLU A 124 -5.79 -8.81 -18.38
N LYS A 125 -4.60 -8.73 -18.98
CA LYS A 125 -4.00 -9.83 -19.75
C LYS A 125 -3.66 -11.02 -18.86
N VAL A 126 -3.06 -10.77 -17.69
CA VAL A 126 -2.70 -11.82 -16.72
C VAL A 126 -3.95 -12.39 -16.04
N ALA A 127 -4.96 -11.56 -15.78
CA ALA A 127 -6.21 -11.96 -15.16
C ALA A 127 -7.08 -12.80 -16.10
N ALA A 128 -7.08 -12.55 -17.40
CA ALA A 128 -7.94 -13.23 -18.38
C ALA A 128 -7.93 -14.77 -18.27
N PRO A 129 -6.77 -15.48 -18.26
CA PRO A 129 -6.76 -16.92 -18.10
C PRO A 129 -7.23 -17.37 -16.71
N LEU A 130 -6.94 -16.61 -15.64
CA LEU A 130 -7.39 -16.91 -14.29
C LEU A 130 -8.91 -16.82 -14.16
N ILE A 131 -9.51 -15.78 -14.75
CA ILE A 131 -10.96 -15.58 -14.80
C ILE A 131 -11.61 -16.68 -15.64
N ALA A 132 -10.99 -17.07 -16.77
CA ALA A 132 -11.54 -18.11 -17.65
C ALA A 132 -11.59 -19.50 -16.99
N ILE A 133 -10.75 -19.77 -15.99
CA ILE A 133 -10.80 -21.01 -15.20
C ILE A 133 -12.09 -21.09 -14.37
N ASP A 134 -12.64 -19.94 -13.94
CA ASP A 134 -13.86 -19.83 -13.12
C ASP A 134 -13.83 -20.69 -11.84
N GLN A 135 -12.64 -20.80 -11.23
CA GLN A 135 -12.42 -21.51 -9.97
C GLN A 135 -11.46 -20.73 -9.07
N PRO A 136 -11.51 -20.95 -7.75
CA PRO A 136 -10.54 -20.36 -6.82
C PRO A 136 -9.11 -20.75 -7.19
N THR A 137 -8.23 -19.76 -7.32
CA THR A 137 -6.81 -19.98 -7.65
C THR A 137 -5.90 -19.34 -6.61
N PHE A 138 -4.66 -19.85 -6.50
CA PHE A 138 -3.67 -19.37 -5.54
C PHE A 138 -2.29 -19.20 -6.19
N SER A 139 -1.60 -18.12 -5.83
CA SER A 139 -0.20 -17.89 -6.19
C SER A 139 0.57 -17.18 -5.06
N LEU A 140 1.88 -17.06 -5.23
CA LEU A 140 2.77 -16.29 -4.35
C LEU A 140 3.27 -15.00 -5.00
N ASP A 141 2.92 -14.74 -6.26
CA ASP A 141 3.55 -13.67 -7.06
C ASP A 141 3.13 -12.25 -6.62
N GLY A 142 2.11 -12.12 -5.77
CA GLY A 142 1.90 -10.93 -4.93
C GLY A 142 1.87 -9.60 -5.67
N CYS A 143 1.52 -9.57 -6.95
CA CYS A 143 1.66 -8.43 -7.84
C CYS A 143 0.32 -8.02 -8.45
N LEU A 144 -0.54 -8.99 -8.79
CA LEU A 144 -1.82 -8.73 -9.46
C LEU A 144 -2.86 -8.17 -8.48
N VAL A 145 -3.18 -8.93 -7.43
CA VAL A 145 -4.18 -8.56 -6.41
C VAL A 145 -3.68 -7.39 -5.58
N SER A 146 -2.41 -7.42 -5.16
CA SER A 146 -1.83 -6.32 -4.38
C SER A 146 -1.77 -5.02 -5.18
N GLY A 147 -1.39 -5.08 -6.47
CA GLY A 147 -1.32 -3.92 -7.34
C GLY A 147 -2.71 -3.36 -7.67
N LEU A 148 -3.70 -4.22 -7.96
CA LEU A 148 -5.09 -3.77 -8.15
C LEU A 148 -5.67 -3.14 -6.88
N SER A 149 -5.35 -3.68 -5.70
CA SER A 149 -5.70 -3.06 -4.41
C SER A 149 -5.05 -1.68 -4.27
N PHE A 150 -3.77 -1.54 -4.62
CA PHE A 150 -3.07 -0.27 -4.58
C PHE A 150 -3.73 0.78 -5.47
N VAL A 151 -4.10 0.42 -6.71
CA VAL A 151 -4.84 1.32 -7.62
C VAL A 151 -6.15 1.76 -6.99
N ALA A 152 -6.92 0.83 -6.42
CA ALA A 152 -8.23 1.12 -5.84
C ALA A 152 -8.16 2.02 -4.59
N ILE A 153 -7.07 1.97 -3.82
CA ILE A 153 -6.81 2.87 -2.67
C ILE A 153 -6.30 4.24 -3.14
N SER A 154 -5.47 4.26 -4.18
CA SER A 154 -4.76 5.47 -4.61
C SER A 154 -5.58 6.36 -5.56
N THR A 155 -6.83 5.98 -5.85
CA THR A 155 -7.74 6.72 -6.74
C THR A 155 -9.03 7.11 -6.01
N GLU A 156 -9.40 8.38 -6.10
CA GLU A 156 -10.66 8.90 -5.56
C GLU A 156 -11.75 8.86 -6.64
N GLY A 157 -12.56 7.80 -6.64
CA GLY A 157 -13.81 7.75 -7.42
C GLY A 157 -13.67 7.79 -8.95
N GLY A 158 -12.48 7.56 -9.50
CA GLY A 158 -12.22 7.59 -10.95
C GLY A 158 -12.39 6.25 -11.67
N ASP A 159 -12.35 6.29 -13.01
CA ASP A 159 -12.51 5.12 -13.89
C ASP A 159 -11.51 3.99 -13.56
N GLU A 160 -10.26 4.35 -13.22
CA GLU A 160 -9.21 3.38 -12.86
C GLU A 160 -9.56 2.60 -11.59
N LYS A 161 -10.24 3.23 -10.62
CA LYS A 161 -10.75 2.54 -9.42
C LYS A 161 -11.79 1.50 -9.79
N VAL A 162 -12.75 1.90 -10.64
CA VAL A 162 -13.85 1.04 -11.06
C VAL A 162 -13.31 -0.16 -11.82
N GLN A 163 -12.39 0.07 -12.76
CA GLN A 163 -11.72 -1.00 -13.51
C GLN A 163 -10.96 -1.96 -12.59
N ALA A 164 -10.21 -1.44 -11.61
CA ALA A 164 -9.47 -2.29 -10.68
C ALA A 164 -10.39 -3.16 -9.81
N LEU A 165 -11.45 -2.57 -9.25
CA LEU A 165 -12.43 -3.31 -8.44
C LEU A 165 -13.21 -4.33 -9.28
N ASP A 166 -13.57 -3.99 -10.51
CA ASP A 166 -14.26 -4.93 -11.41
C ASP A 166 -13.39 -6.13 -11.80
N LEU A 167 -12.08 -5.94 -11.96
CA LEU A 167 -11.15 -7.04 -12.14
C LEU A 167 -11.04 -7.91 -10.89
N LEU A 168 -10.85 -7.30 -9.72
CA LEU A 168 -10.76 -8.02 -8.45
C LEU A 168 -12.00 -8.88 -8.17
N ARG A 169 -13.20 -8.37 -8.46
CA ARG A 169 -14.48 -9.09 -8.33
C ARG A 169 -14.54 -10.36 -9.17
N LYS A 170 -13.95 -10.34 -10.36
CA LYS A 170 -13.99 -11.47 -11.30
C LYS A 170 -12.87 -12.49 -11.04
N LEU A 171 -11.81 -12.07 -10.36
CA LEU A 171 -10.56 -12.83 -10.32
C LEU A 171 -10.64 -14.12 -9.51
N ASN A 172 -11.40 -14.12 -8.41
CA ASN A 172 -11.48 -15.23 -7.45
C ASN A 172 -10.09 -15.86 -7.15
N HIS A 173 -9.10 -14.99 -6.87
CA HIS A 173 -7.69 -15.38 -6.78
C HIS A 173 -7.06 -14.85 -5.50
N ARG A 174 -6.14 -15.64 -4.94
CA ARG A 174 -5.39 -15.29 -3.75
C ARG A 174 -3.89 -15.29 -4.02
N GLU A 175 -3.23 -14.17 -3.74
CA GLU A 175 -1.79 -14.00 -3.80
C GLU A 175 -1.20 -13.85 -2.39
N GLY A 176 -0.64 -14.94 -1.85
CA GLY A 176 -0.11 -14.93 -0.48
C GLY A 176 -1.17 -14.52 0.56
N ILE A 177 -1.03 -13.32 1.12
CA ILE A 177 -1.99 -12.75 2.09
C ILE A 177 -3.13 -11.96 1.45
N PHE A 178 -3.02 -11.61 0.17
CA PHE A 178 -4.00 -10.79 -0.55
C PHE A 178 -5.03 -11.71 -1.21
N ASP A 179 -6.29 -11.61 -0.83
CA ASP A 179 -7.42 -12.32 -1.47
C ASP A 179 -8.28 -11.30 -2.21
N SER A 180 -8.56 -11.55 -3.50
CA SER A 180 -9.25 -10.56 -4.34
C SER A 180 -10.63 -10.18 -3.82
N ASN A 181 -11.36 -11.15 -3.26
CA ASN A 181 -12.70 -10.93 -2.74
C ASN A 181 -12.64 -10.17 -1.39
N ASP A 182 -11.67 -10.50 -0.53
CA ASP A 182 -11.45 -9.76 0.72
C ASP A 182 -11.14 -8.27 0.45
N ILE A 183 -10.32 -7.99 -0.56
CA ILE A 183 -9.98 -6.62 -0.96
C ILE A 183 -11.22 -5.88 -1.47
N VAL A 184 -12.06 -6.50 -2.30
CA VAL A 184 -13.30 -5.88 -2.79
C VAL A 184 -14.22 -5.55 -1.63
N GLU A 185 -14.46 -6.51 -0.72
CA GLU A 185 -15.33 -6.31 0.44
C GLU A 185 -14.82 -5.16 1.32
N MET A 186 -13.52 -5.14 1.61
CA MET A 186 -12.89 -4.04 2.33
C MET A 186 -13.17 -2.68 1.66
N HIS A 187 -12.99 -2.57 0.34
CA HIS A 187 -13.24 -1.31 -0.38
C HIS A 187 -14.71 -0.89 -0.37
N GLU A 188 -15.63 -1.83 -0.46
CA GLU A 188 -17.07 -1.56 -0.41
C GLU A 188 -17.50 -1.07 0.98
N LEU A 189 -16.98 -1.68 2.05
CA LEU A 189 -17.25 -1.25 3.42
C LEU A 189 -16.64 0.12 3.73
N VAL A 190 -15.42 0.39 3.27
CA VAL A 190 -14.78 1.71 3.40
C VAL A 190 -15.61 2.81 2.71
N ALA A 191 -16.15 2.53 1.52
CA ALA A 191 -17.01 3.49 0.82
C ALA A 191 -18.30 3.78 1.60
N MET A 192 -18.87 2.78 2.26
CA MET A 192 -20.08 2.94 3.08
C MET A 192 -19.81 3.72 4.39
N ASP A 193 -18.67 3.49 5.05
CA ASP A 193 -18.25 4.24 6.25
C ASP A 193 -18.09 5.74 5.94
N MET A 194 -17.50 6.06 4.78
CA MET A 194 -17.38 7.45 4.33
C MET A 194 -18.72 8.10 3.97
N ASP A 195 -19.68 7.35 3.42
CA ASP A 195 -21.02 7.86 3.12
C ASP A 195 -21.86 8.07 4.40
N TRP A 196 -21.68 7.19 5.40
CA TRP A 196 -22.32 7.30 6.71
C TRP A 196 -21.93 8.57 7.47
N GLY A 197 -20.66 9.01 7.35
CA GLY A 197 -20.18 10.26 7.96
C GLY A 197 -20.68 11.54 7.30
N SER A 198 -21.39 11.45 6.16
CA SER A 198 -21.92 12.60 5.41
C SER A 198 -23.40 12.87 5.69
N GLY A 199 -24.05 12.03 6.51
CA GLY A 199 -25.46 12.13 6.87
C GLY A 199 -25.68 12.57 8.31
N SER A 200 -26.16 13.80 8.49
CA SER A 200 -26.69 14.40 9.74
C SER A 200 -25.68 14.93 10.76
N ASP A 201 -25.37 16.23 10.62
CA ASP A 201 -25.42 17.15 11.76
C ASP A 201 -26.84 17.13 12.34
N SER A 202 -27.15 16.17 13.19
CA SER A 202 -28.36 16.19 14.01
C SER A 202 -27.94 16.08 15.45
N ASP A 203 -28.03 17.22 16.15
CA ASP A 203 -27.86 17.40 17.59
C ASP A 203 -28.81 16.48 18.38
N SER A 204 -28.45 15.21 18.47
CA SER A 204 -29.14 14.22 19.29
C SER A 204 -28.21 13.86 20.44
N ASP A 205 -28.41 14.53 21.58
CA ASP A 205 -27.97 14.08 22.91
C ASP A 205 -28.59 12.71 23.18
N THR A 206 -27.97 11.65 22.68
CA THR A 206 -28.23 10.28 23.08
C THR A 206 -27.02 9.77 23.84
N ASP A 207 -27.30 9.31 25.06
CA ASP A 207 -26.38 8.74 26.03
C ASP A 207 -25.21 8.01 25.36
N ILE A 208 -24.01 8.54 25.59
CA ILE A 208 -22.75 8.01 25.09
C ILE A 208 -22.61 6.58 25.62
N GLU A 209 -23.01 5.60 24.80
CA GLU A 209 -22.50 4.24 24.93
C GLU A 209 -20.99 4.32 24.98
N GLU A 210 -20.44 3.64 25.98
CA GLU A 210 -19.02 3.57 26.31
C GLU A 210 -18.18 3.51 25.02
N PRO A 211 -17.20 4.42 24.84
CA PRO A 211 -16.43 4.46 23.61
C PRO A 211 -15.77 3.10 23.41
N ASP A 212 -16.06 2.46 22.28
CA ASP A 212 -15.46 1.20 21.87
C ASP A 212 -13.94 1.26 22.17
N PRO A 213 -13.36 0.21 22.78
CA PRO A 213 -11.96 0.20 23.15
C PRO A 213 -11.12 0.56 21.93
N PRO A 214 -10.00 1.30 22.11
CA PRO A 214 -9.23 1.84 20.99
C PRO A 214 -8.96 0.73 19.99
N LEU A 215 -9.49 0.91 18.77
CA LEU A 215 -9.37 -0.05 17.67
C LEU A 215 -7.88 -0.38 17.52
N ARG A 216 -7.46 -1.53 18.06
CA ARG A 216 -6.11 -2.05 17.81
C ARG A 216 -6.00 -2.16 16.29
N ALA A 217 -4.94 -1.57 15.72
CA ALA A 217 -4.68 -1.68 14.29
C ALA A 217 -4.88 -3.16 13.87
N PRO A 218 -5.80 -3.43 12.93
CA PRO A 218 -6.20 -4.79 12.61
C PRO A 218 -4.99 -5.61 12.13
N LYS A 219 -4.85 -6.84 12.62
CA LYS A 219 -3.81 -7.79 12.18
C LYS A 219 -4.27 -8.44 10.87
N GLY A 220 -4.19 -7.69 9.78
CA GLY A 220 -4.48 -8.16 8.43
C GLY A 220 -5.91 -7.86 7.94
N ILE A 221 -6.15 -8.19 6.67
CA ILE A 221 -7.36 -7.83 5.93
C ILE A 221 -8.65 -8.36 6.59
N PRO A 222 -8.74 -9.62 7.06
CA PRO A 222 -9.98 -10.12 7.67
C PRO A 222 -10.43 -9.35 8.92
N GLN A 223 -9.48 -8.91 9.76
CA GLN A 223 -9.81 -8.13 10.96
C GLN A 223 -10.21 -6.70 10.61
N MET A 224 -9.68 -6.15 9.52
CA MET A 224 -10.08 -4.84 9.01
C MET A 224 -11.52 -4.88 8.47
N ILE A 225 -11.86 -5.94 7.72
CA ILE A 225 -13.24 -6.20 7.29
C ILE A 225 -14.16 -6.29 8.50
N GLU A 226 -13.78 -7.03 9.55
CA GLU A 226 -14.59 -7.16 10.77
C GLU A 226 -14.89 -5.81 11.43
N VAL A 227 -13.89 -4.95 11.55
CA VAL A 227 -14.03 -3.60 12.11
C VAL A 227 -14.94 -2.73 11.24
N LEU A 228 -14.75 -2.76 9.92
CA LEU A 228 -15.55 -1.98 8.98
C LEU A 228 -17.01 -2.46 8.90
N ALA A 229 -17.22 -3.78 8.93
CA ALA A 229 -18.54 -4.41 8.95
C ALA A 229 -19.34 -3.96 10.19
N ARG A 230 -18.69 -3.96 11.37
CA ARG A 230 -19.28 -3.42 12.61
C ARG A 230 -19.68 -1.96 12.47
N LYS A 231 -18.79 -1.10 11.96
CA LYS A 231 -19.06 0.34 11.79
C LYS A 231 -20.22 0.64 10.84
N THR A 232 -20.33 -0.15 9.78
CA THR A 232 -21.35 0.04 8.73
C THR A 232 -22.65 -0.71 9.00
N GLY A 233 -22.75 -1.45 10.12
CA GLY A 233 -23.93 -2.22 10.49
C GLY A 233 -24.23 -3.40 9.57
N LYS A 234 -23.24 -3.92 8.83
CA LYS A 234 -23.38 -5.07 7.92
C LYS A 234 -22.67 -6.29 8.47
N THR A 235 -23.20 -7.48 8.18
CA THR A 235 -22.47 -8.73 8.41
C THR A 235 -21.60 -9.05 7.20
N SER A 236 -20.35 -9.44 7.45
CA SER A 236 -19.46 -9.96 6.41
C SER A 236 -19.86 -11.40 6.14
N THR A 237 -20.31 -11.70 4.92
CA THR A 237 -20.66 -13.05 4.49
C THR A 237 -19.46 -14.01 4.51
N ARG A 238 -18.23 -13.49 4.58
CA ARG A 238 -17.00 -14.28 4.67
C ARG A 238 -16.54 -14.56 6.10
N LEU A 239 -16.93 -13.72 7.06
CA LEU A 239 -16.70 -13.97 8.48
C LEU A 239 -17.79 -14.85 9.10
N GLU A 240 -18.94 -15.00 8.43
CA GLU A 240 -20.00 -15.97 8.76
C GLU A 240 -19.47 -17.41 8.64
N GLY A 241 -18.82 -17.89 9.71
CA GLY A 241 -18.26 -19.25 9.82
C GLY A 241 -16.83 -19.32 10.37
N LEU A 242 -16.14 -18.19 10.52
CA LEU A 242 -14.77 -18.14 11.09
C LEU A 242 -14.75 -18.04 12.62
N TYR A 243 -15.86 -17.64 13.24
CA TYR A 243 -16.07 -17.72 14.68
C TYR A 243 -17.40 -18.42 14.96
N PRO A 244 -17.38 -19.61 15.60
CA PRO A 244 -18.58 -20.27 16.10
C PRO A 244 -19.19 -19.54 17.30
#